data_AF-K2ETS0-F1
#
_entry.id   AF-K2ETS0-F1
#
_cell.length_a   1.000
_cell.length_b   1.000
_cell.length_c   1.000
_cell.angle_alpha   90.00
_cell.angle_beta   90.00
_cell.angle_gamma   90.00
#
_symmetry.space_group_name_H-M   'P 1'
#
loop_
_entity.id
_entity.type
_entity.pdbx_description
1 polymer ?
#
loop_
_entity_poly.entity_id
_entity_poly.type
_entity_poly.pdbx_seq_one_letter_code
_entity_poly.pdbx_strand_id
1 'polypeptide(L)'
;MEKVDAVKHILRNTNHGSFVNSAGGAAWAPSNVALCKYWGKRDLELNLPITSSLSISLGNKGSFAQIKQEGTADSYIVNGDPISLMSKFAKRLRKFLDLFRPRGAHYLINIETNVPIAAGFASSACGFASLVQALNQLYDWRLPKKDLSILARLGSGSASRSVYEGFVEWQRGESFDGMDSYATHLEHIWPELRIGALVISAQEKPISSTDAMQHTVDTSPLYGSWPEQAEQDLAIIKLALAKKDFVLLGQTAEDNAVAMHELMISAQPPIIYSLPETILAMAKVRELRSENIPIFFTQDAGPNLQLLFLAEHESIVLRAFPELDVVLPFTDSKVEQIVLVNENDVETGTSEKLAAHIQGKLHRAFSVFILRERDSKIEVLLQQRSSTKYHSANLWSNTCCGHPHAGENITTAAERRLREEMGFGVELKEIGQFHYTAKLPNVGLIENELDHVLIGFSDFDEFQVNSDEVQDYYWVDVLVLLSDIQQNPQKYSIWLPQALNLLLGHL
;
A
#
# COMPACT_ATOMS: atom_id res chain seq x y z
N MET A 1 -14.66 30.20 -0.90
CA MET A 1 -13.40 29.91 -1.61
C MET A 1 -13.69 28.72 -2.51
N GLU A 2 -13.37 28.78 -3.80
CA GLU A 2 -13.57 27.63 -4.71
C GLU A 2 -12.35 26.70 -4.67
N LYS A 3 -12.47 25.47 -5.23
CA LYS A 3 -11.33 24.54 -5.31
C LYS A 3 -10.10 25.17 -5.97
N VAL A 4 -10.32 25.95 -7.02
CA VAL A 4 -9.25 26.62 -7.78
C VAL A 4 -8.50 27.63 -6.91
N ASP A 5 -9.20 28.33 -6.01
CA ASP A 5 -8.57 29.28 -5.10
C ASP A 5 -7.71 28.56 -4.05
N ALA A 6 -8.20 27.44 -3.52
CA ALA A 6 -7.44 26.58 -2.61
C ALA A 6 -6.14 26.05 -3.27
N VAL A 7 -6.22 25.58 -4.52
CA VAL A 7 -5.04 25.15 -5.27
C VAL A 7 -4.07 26.29 -5.50
N LYS A 8 -4.55 27.47 -5.93
CA LYS A 8 -3.70 28.66 -6.13
C LYS A 8 -3.02 29.09 -4.83
N HIS A 9 -3.72 29.01 -3.70
CA HIS A 9 -3.17 29.36 -2.39
C HIS A 9 -2.01 28.44 -2.04
N ILE A 10 -2.20 27.12 -2.13
CA ILE A 10 -1.18 26.11 -1.80
C ILE A 10 0.00 26.18 -2.76
N LEU A 11 -0.24 26.37 -4.05
CA LEU A 11 0.81 26.37 -5.08
C LEU A 11 1.48 27.73 -5.31
N ARG A 12 1.13 28.78 -4.55
CA ARG A 12 1.58 30.16 -4.81
C ARG A 12 3.10 30.32 -4.88
N ASN A 13 3.83 29.54 -4.10
CA ASN A 13 5.30 29.62 -3.98
C ASN A 13 6.01 28.38 -4.53
N THR A 14 5.35 27.61 -5.41
CA THR A 14 5.93 26.40 -6.02
C THR A 14 6.33 26.65 -7.47
N ASN A 15 7.02 25.69 -8.07
CA ASN A 15 7.41 25.73 -9.49
C ASN A 15 6.25 25.43 -10.46
N HIS A 16 5.01 25.56 -10.01
CA HIS A 16 3.84 25.17 -10.78
C HIS A 16 3.75 25.93 -12.11
N GLY A 17 3.77 25.20 -13.23
CA GLY A 17 3.71 25.77 -14.57
C GLY A 17 5.02 26.39 -15.09
N SER A 18 6.03 26.57 -14.24
CA SER A 18 7.37 27.05 -14.65
C SER A 18 8.38 25.91 -14.84
N PHE A 19 8.15 24.76 -14.20
CA PHE A 19 8.97 23.56 -14.33
C PHE A 19 8.09 22.36 -14.64
N VAL A 20 8.59 21.45 -15.49
CA VAL A 20 7.96 20.15 -15.75
C VAL A 20 9.06 19.10 -15.83
N ASN A 21 8.96 18.07 -15.01
CA ASN A 21 9.87 16.93 -15.06
C ASN A 21 9.62 16.13 -16.35
N SER A 22 10.64 16.02 -17.21
CA SER A 22 10.55 15.27 -18.47
C SER A 22 10.32 13.77 -18.28
N ALA A 23 10.70 13.21 -17.13
CA ALA A 23 10.42 11.82 -16.80
C ALA A 23 8.93 11.59 -16.42
N GLY A 24 8.18 12.67 -16.15
CA GLY A 24 6.85 12.62 -15.56
C GLY A 24 6.87 12.59 -14.04
N GLY A 25 5.70 12.35 -13.46
CA GLY A 25 5.53 12.04 -12.04
C GLY A 25 4.84 10.69 -11.86
N ALA A 26 5.15 9.99 -10.78
CA ALA A 26 4.58 8.70 -10.45
C ALA A 26 4.51 8.52 -8.94
N ALA A 27 3.39 8.01 -8.44
CA ALA A 27 3.24 7.77 -7.01
C ALA A 27 2.24 6.65 -6.69
N TRP A 28 2.54 5.92 -5.63
CA TRP A 28 1.61 4.99 -4.98
C TRP A 28 0.78 5.71 -3.91
N ALA A 29 -0.47 5.28 -3.73
CA ALA A 29 -1.24 5.61 -2.54
C ALA A 29 -2.10 4.41 -2.11
N PRO A 30 -2.08 4.04 -0.81
CA PRO A 30 -2.92 2.96 -0.30
C PRO A 30 -4.39 3.37 -0.29
N SER A 31 -5.28 2.41 -0.48
CA SER A 31 -6.69 2.55 -0.09
C SER A 31 -6.79 2.61 1.44
N ASN A 32 -7.91 3.09 1.95
CA ASN A 32 -8.15 3.15 3.40
C ASN A 32 -9.57 2.71 3.74
N VAL A 33 -9.74 2.18 4.95
CA VAL A 33 -11.02 1.75 5.52
C VAL A 33 -11.33 2.62 6.73
N ALA A 34 -12.49 3.29 6.70
CA ALA A 34 -12.90 4.16 7.79
C ALA A 34 -13.36 3.34 9.01
N LEU A 35 -12.74 3.59 10.16
CA LEU A 35 -13.11 3.06 11.47
C LEU A 35 -14.07 4.02 12.19
N CYS A 36 -13.84 5.32 12.04
CA CYS A 36 -14.83 6.36 12.33
C CYS A 36 -15.26 6.99 11.00
N LYS A 37 -16.55 6.93 10.69
CA LYS A 37 -17.09 7.25 9.37
C LYS A 37 -17.13 8.73 9.09
N TYR A 38 -16.86 9.05 7.83
CA TYR A 38 -17.12 10.35 7.24
C TYR A 38 -18.47 10.30 6.52
N TRP A 39 -19.47 10.99 7.06
CA TRP A 39 -20.81 11.06 6.45
C TRP A 39 -21.43 12.45 6.60
N GLY A 40 -21.49 13.18 5.48
CA GLY A 40 -22.07 14.52 5.38
C GLY A 40 -21.02 15.62 5.20
N LYS A 41 -21.37 16.62 4.40
CA LYS A 41 -20.51 17.75 4.03
C LYS A 41 -21.11 19.05 4.52
N ARG A 42 -20.29 19.89 5.16
CA ARG A 42 -20.66 21.29 5.42
C ARG A 42 -20.39 22.17 4.21
N ASP A 43 -19.49 21.74 3.33
CA ASP A 43 -19.17 22.42 2.08
C ASP A 43 -18.93 21.40 0.95
N LEU A 44 -19.80 21.45 -0.07
CA LEU A 44 -19.73 20.57 -1.24
C LEU A 44 -18.59 20.94 -2.20
N GLU A 45 -18.28 22.23 -2.29
CA GLU A 45 -17.25 22.76 -3.21
C GLU A 45 -15.86 22.39 -2.71
N LEU A 46 -15.57 22.54 -1.43
CA LEU A 46 -14.25 22.22 -0.87
C LEU A 46 -14.14 20.79 -0.31
N ASN A 47 -15.23 20.00 -0.39
CA ASN A 47 -15.37 18.69 0.24
C ASN A 47 -15.09 18.73 1.75
N LEU A 48 -15.58 19.75 2.46
CA LEU A 48 -15.38 19.88 3.91
C LEU A 48 -16.41 19.03 4.67
N PRO A 49 -15.98 18.20 5.63
CA PRO A 49 -16.86 17.27 6.30
C PRO A 49 -17.58 17.94 7.47
N ILE A 50 -18.69 17.37 7.93
CA ILE A 50 -19.34 17.83 9.17
C ILE A 50 -18.59 17.34 10.41
N THR A 51 -18.03 16.12 10.33
CA THR A 51 -17.32 15.44 11.41
C THR A 51 -15.91 15.05 10.99
N SER A 52 -15.01 14.92 11.96
CA SER A 52 -13.72 14.29 11.74
C SER A 52 -13.90 12.79 11.51
N SER A 53 -12.89 12.12 10.97
CA SER A 53 -12.96 10.68 10.67
C SER A 53 -11.60 10.03 10.84
N LEU A 54 -11.57 8.72 11.07
CA LEU A 54 -10.34 7.96 11.27
C LEU A 54 -10.40 6.69 10.43
N SER A 55 -9.31 6.37 9.74
CA SER A 55 -9.17 5.17 8.92
C SER A 55 -7.87 4.43 9.18
N ILE A 56 -7.82 3.18 8.74
CA ILE A 56 -6.59 2.38 8.60
C ILE A 56 -6.27 2.20 7.12
N SER A 57 -5.02 2.43 6.71
CA SER A 57 -4.55 2.17 5.35
C SER A 57 -4.50 0.67 5.06
N LEU A 58 -4.70 0.27 3.81
CA LEU A 58 -4.66 -1.13 3.39
C LEU A 58 -3.29 -1.57 2.82
N GLY A 59 -2.19 -0.93 3.26
CA GLY A 59 -0.83 -1.30 2.87
C GLY A 59 -0.64 -1.40 1.35
N ASN A 60 -0.36 -2.60 0.86
CA ASN A 60 -0.14 -2.88 -0.56
C ASN A 60 -1.40 -2.83 -1.43
N LYS A 61 -2.60 -2.62 -0.88
CA LYS A 61 -3.84 -2.45 -1.63
C LYS A 61 -4.11 -0.97 -1.88
N GLY A 62 -4.04 -0.53 -3.13
CA GLY A 62 -4.17 0.88 -3.49
C GLY A 62 -4.12 1.14 -4.98
N SER A 63 -3.62 2.32 -5.34
CA SER A 63 -3.45 2.74 -6.73
C SER A 63 -2.09 3.38 -6.96
N PHE A 64 -1.44 2.97 -8.05
CA PHE A 64 -0.28 3.63 -8.63
C PHE A 64 -0.73 4.55 -9.75
N ALA A 65 -0.36 5.82 -9.72
CA ALA A 65 -0.65 6.76 -10.79
C ALA A 65 0.66 7.28 -11.40
N GLN A 66 0.73 7.29 -12.73
CA GLN A 66 1.76 7.94 -13.52
C GLN A 66 1.13 9.06 -14.35
N ILE A 67 1.80 10.21 -14.40
CA ILE A 67 1.39 11.38 -15.17
C ILE A 67 2.57 11.94 -15.95
N LYS A 68 2.35 12.19 -17.24
CA LYS A 68 3.27 12.94 -18.09
C LYS A 68 2.53 14.10 -18.75
N GLN A 69 3.22 15.22 -18.91
CA GLN A 69 2.74 16.32 -19.72
C GLN A 69 3.27 16.17 -21.15
N GLU A 70 2.52 15.48 -22.00
CA GLU A 70 2.92 15.20 -23.38
C GLU A 70 1.70 15.07 -24.31
N GLY A 71 1.95 15.16 -25.63
CA GLY A 71 0.92 15.03 -26.65
C GLY A 71 0.10 16.30 -26.91
N THR A 72 -0.95 16.14 -27.72
CA THR A 72 -1.85 17.22 -28.18
C THR A 72 -3.27 17.10 -27.60
N ALA A 73 -3.53 16.05 -26.83
CA ALA A 73 -4.79 15.78 -26.16
C ALA A 73 -4.53 14.91 -24.92
N ASP A 74 -5.47 14.92 -23.97
CA ASP A 74 -5.40 14.03 -22.82
C ASP A 74 -5.62 12.57 -23.25
N SER A 75 -4.91 11.64 -22.60
CA SER A 75 -5.08 10.20 -22.78
C SER A 75 -5.00 9.50 -21.43
N TYR A 76 -5.97 8.65 -21.13
CA TYR A 76 -6.08 7.96 -19.85
C TYR A 76 -6.09 6.45 -20.05
N ILE A 77 -5.24 5.75 -19.31
CA ILE A 77 -5.14 4.29 -19.26
C ILE A 77 -5.41 3.87 -17.81
N VAL A 78 -6.26 2.87 -17.60
CA VAL A 78 -6.55 2.29 -16.28
C VAL A 78 -6.40 0.79 -16.36
N ASN A 79 -5.53 0.21 -15.54
CA ASN A 79 -5.22 -1.23 -15.53
C ASN A 79 -4.85 -1.78 -16.92
N GLY A 80 -4.11 -1.00 -17.71
CA GLY A 80 -3.72 -1.36 -19.08
C GLY A 80 -4.76 -1.04 -20.16
N ASP A 81 -6.00 -0.72 -19.79
CA ASP A 81 -7.08 -0.44 -20.74
C ASP A 81 -7.21 1.07 -21.01
N PRO A 82 -7.16 1.51 -22.29
CA PRO A 82 -7.48 2.89 -22.65
C PRO A 82 -8.93 3.24 -22.30
N ILE A 83 -9.12 4.35 -21.59
CA ILE A 83 -10.45 4.81 -21.19
C ILE A 83 -10.94 5.91 -22.13
N SER A 84 -12.17 5.76 -22.63
CA SER A 84 -12.82 6.80 -23.42
C SER A 84 -12.94 8.10 -22.62
N LEU A 85 -12.48 9.21 -23.21
CA LEU A 85 -12.60 10.56 -22.65
C LEU A 85 -14.06 11.00 -22.43
N MET A 86 -15.02 10.30 -23.05
CA MET A 86 -16.45 10.56 -22.87
C MET A 86 -17.06 9.86 -21.65
N SER A 87 -16.33 8.91 -21.04
CA SER A 87 -16.78 8.18 -19.85
C SER A 87 -16.96 9.10 -18.64
N LYS A 88 -17.84 8.70 -17.70
CA LYS A 88 -18.04 9.42 -16.43
C LYS A 88 -16.73 9.54 -15.64
N PHE A 89 -15.92 8.48 -15.64
CA PHE A 89 -14.62 8.44 -14.99
C PHE A 89 -13.65 9.47 -15.57
N ALA A 90 -13.45 9.46 -16.90
CA ALA A 90 -12.54 10.38 -17.55
C ALA A 90 -12.94 11.85 -17.38
N LYS A 91 -14.24 12.16 -17.45
CA LYS A 91 -14.75 13.52 -17.19
C LYS A 91 -14.46 13.99 -15.77
N ARG A 92 -14.64 13.11 -14.78
CA ARG A 92 -14.34 13.41 -13.37
C ARG A 92 -12.84 13.62 -13.15
N LEU A 93 -12.01 12.75 -13.73
CA LEU A 93 -10.55 12.87 -13.68
C LEU A 93 -10.08 14.17 -14.33
N ARG A 94 -10.56 14.48 -15.53
CA ARG A 94 -10.24 15.73 -16.23
C ARG A 94 -10.61 16.96 -15.40
N LYS A 95 -11.84 17.01 -14.85
CA LYS A 95 -12.30 18.12 -14.00
C LYS A 95 -11.37 18.33 -12.79
N PHE A 96 -10.84 17.24 -12.22
CA PHE A 96 -9.90 17.33 -11.12
C PHE A 96 -8.51 17.82 -11.58
N LEU A 97 -7.97 17.25 -12.66
CA LEU A 97 -6.68 17.67 -13.23
C LEU A 97 -6.70 19.14 -13.70
N ASP A 98 -7.84 19.62 -14.16
CA ASP A 98 -8.04 21.00 -14.60
C ASP A 98 -7.86 22.01 -13.45
N LEU A 99 -7.99 21.59 -12.18
CA LEU A 99 -7.64 22.44 -11.03
C LEU A 99 -6.15 22.79 -11.00
N PHE A 100 -5.30 21.94 -11.58
CA PHE A 100 -3.84 22.03 -11.57
C PHE A 100 -3.27 22.25 -12.97
N ARG A 101 -4.08 22.50 -14.01
CA ARG A 101 -3.58 22.44 -15.39
C ARG A 101 -2.93 23.77 -15.82
N PRO A 102 -1.63 23.79 -16.16
CA PRO A 102 -1.04 24.93 -16.85
C PRO A 102 -1.69 25.14 -18.22
N ARG A 103 -1.72 26.38 -18.70
CA ARG A 103 -2.38 26.72 -19.96
C ARG A 103 -1.80 25.90 -21.12
N GLY A 104 -2.66 25.15 -21.81
CA GLY A 104 -2.27 24.33 -22.97
C GLY A 104 -1.60 22.99 -22.64
N ALA A 105 -1.49 22.62 -21.35
CA ALA A 105 -0.96 21.31 -20.96
C ALA A 105 -1.95 20.19 -21.30
N HIS A 106 -1.42 19.08 -21.81
CA HIS A 106 -2.12 17.82 -22.05
C HIS A 106 -1.45 16.72 -21.25
N TYR A 107 -2.25 15.80 -20.70
CA TYR A 107 -1.74 14.75 -19.82
C TYR A 107 -1.94 13.36 -20.40
N LEU A 108 -0.87 12.58 -20.41
CA LEU A 108 -0.95 11.12 -20.45
C LEU A 108 -0.99 10.60 -19.01
N ILE A 109 -2.05 9.88 -18.65
CA ILE A 109 -2.27 9.31 -17.33
C ILE A 109 -2.33 7.79 -17.45
N ASN A 110 -1.53 7.08 -16.64
CA ASN A 110 -1.67 5.65 -16.42
C ASN A 110 -1.99 5.41 -14.94
N ILE A 111 -3.07 4.70 -14.65
CA ILE A 111 -3.45 4.32 -13.27
C ILE A 111 -3.53 2.80 -13.20
N GLU A 112 -2.77 2.20 -12.30
CA GLU A 112 -2.87 0.78 -11.96
C GLU A 112 -3.44 0.65 -10.55
N THR A 113 -4.47 -0.17 -10.36
CA THR A 113 -5.11 -0.38 -9.07
C THR A 113 -5.35 -1.87 -8.85
N ASN A 114 -4.92 -2.35 -7.69
CA ASN A 114 -5.15 -3.72 -7.25
C ASN A 114 -6.30 -3.83 -6.23
N VAL A 115 -7.05 -2.74 -6.04
CA VAL A 115 -8.31 -2.69 -5.31
C VAL A 115 -9.46 -2.80 -6.31
N PRO A 116 -10.48 -3.67 -6.07
CA PRO A 116 -11.59 -3.81 -7.00
C PRO A 116 -12.37 -2.49 -7.19
N ILE A 117 -12.36 -1.96 -8.41
CA ILE A 117 -12.96 -0.65 -8.76
C ILE A 117 -14.48 -0.64 -8.52
N ALA A 118 -15.14 -1.77 -8.77
CA ALA A 118 -16.60 -1.90 -8.76
C ALA A 118 -17.18 -2.35 -7.40
N ALA A 119 -16.34 -2.81 -6.46
CA ALA A 119 -16.79 -3.44 -5.21
C ALA A 119 -16.84 -2.49 -4.02
N GLY A 120 -17.23 -1.22 -4.19
CA GLY A 120 -17.49 -0.33 -3.05
C GLY A 120 -16.28 -0.01 -2.14
N PHE A 121 -15.07 -0.52 -2.42
CA PHE A 121 -13.85 -0.06 -1.78
C PHE A 121 -13.59 1.39 -2.19
N ALA A 122 -12.90 2.13 -1.33
CA ALA A 122 -12.55 3.53 -1.55
C ALA A 122 -11.52 3.75 -2.70
N SER A 123 -11.72 3.13 -3.87
CA SER A 123 -10.87 3.24 -5.07
C SER A 123 -10.65 4.69 -5.51
N SER A 124 -11.66 5.55 -5.33
CA SER A 124 -11.50 6.98 -5.59
C SER A 124 -10.55 7.67 -4.60
N ALA A 125 -10.43 7.20 -3.36
CA ALA A 125 -9.56 7.81 -2.35
C ALA A 125 -8.08 7.63 -2.72
N CYS A 126 -7.65 6.38 -2.94
CA CYS A 126 -6.28 6.09 -3.37
C CYS A 126 -5.96 6.69 -4.75
N GLY A 127 -6.91 6.66 -5.70
CA GLY A 127 -6.71 7.26 -7.02
C GLY A 127 -6.43 8.78 -6.99
N PHE A 128 -7.19 9.56 -6.22
CA PHE A 128 -6.90 11.01 -6.10
C PHE A 128 -5.63 11.29 -5.30
N ALA A 129 -5.36 10.50 -4.25
CA ALA A 129 -4.14 10.64 -3.46
C ALA A 129 -2.87 10.33 -4.27
N SER A 130 -2.87 9.27 -5.07
CA SER A 130 -1.73 8.93 -5.94
C SER A 130 -1.54 9.98 -7.03
N LEU A 131 -2.61 10.47 -7.65
CA LEU A 131 -2.52 11.55 -8.66
C LEU A 131 -1.95 12.85 -8.12
N VAL A 132 -2.34 13.28 -6.91
CA VAL A 132 -1.80 14.50 -6.29
C VAL A 132 -0.31 14.34 -5.97
N GLN A 133 0.11 13.18 -5.49
CA GLN A 133 1.52 12.90 -5.25
C GLN A 133 2.32 12.82 -6.55
N ALA A 134 1.74 12.25 -7.61
CA ALA A 134 2.36 12.21 -8.94
C ALA A 134 2.47 13.62 -9.54
N LEU A 135 1.46 14.48 -9.39
CA LEU A 135 1.53 15.90 -9.78
C LEU A 135 2.61 16.67 -8.99
N ASN A 136 2.73 16.38 -7.69
CA ASN A 136 3.79 16.95 -6.85
C ASN A 136 5.19 16.60 -7.36
N GLN A 137 5.40 15.40 -7.88
CA GLN A 137 6.65 15.01 -8.53
C GLN A 137 6.80 15.61 -9.94
N LEU A 138 5.73 15.61 -10.76
CA LEU A 138 5.75 16.14 -12.12
C LEU A 138 6.18 17.62 -12.16
N TYR A 139 5.65 18.41 -11.24
CA TYR A 139 5.90 19.85 -11.15
C TYR A 139 6.97 20.24 -10.12
N ASP A 140 7.62 19.27 -9.47
CA ASP A 140 8.58 19.46 -8.36
C ASP A 140 8.08 20.50 -7.34
N TRP A 141 6.85 20.33 -6.84
CA TRP A 141 6.27 21.27 -5.88
C TRP A 141 6.88 21.14 -4.48
N ARG A 142 7.39 19.95 -4.13
CA ARG A 142 7.98 19.59 -2.82
C ARG A 142 7.07 19.95 -1.64
N LEU A 143 5.77 19.74 -1.81
CA LEU A 143 4.79 20.06 -0.78
C LEU A 143 4.90 19.11 0.42
N PRO A 144 4.66 19.61 1.65
CA PRO A 144 4.48 18.75 2.81
C PRO A 144 3.21 17.89 2.66
N LYS A 145 3.17 16.71 3.30
CA LYS A 145 2.02 15.79 3.23
C LYS A 145 0.70 16.43 3.65
N LYS A 146 0.73 17.41 4.56
CA LYS A 146 -0.44 18.21 4.94
C LYS A 146 -1.10 18.85 3.71
N ASP A 147 -0.32 19.54 2.88
CA ASP A 147 -0.86 20.25 1.72
C ASP A 147 -1.32 19.26 0.64
N LEU A 148 -0.57 18.16 0.44
CA LEU A 148 -1.00 17.06 -0.43
C LEU A 148 -2.33 16.45 0.02
N SER A 149 -2.55 16.32 1.32
CA SER A 149 -3.81 15.86 1.90
C SER A 149 -4.97 16.82 1.58
N ILE A 150 -4.76 18.13 1.70
CA ILE A 150 -5.76 19.15 1.32
C ILE A 150 -6.07 19.06 -0.18
N LEU A 151 -5.05 18.95 -1.04
CA LEU A 151 -5.24 18.85 -2.49
C LEU A 151 -5.98 17.56 -2.89
N ALA A 152 -5.67 16.43 -2.26
CA ALA A 152 -6.36 15.16 -2.48
C ALA A 152 -7.84 15.24 -2.08
N ARG A 153 -8.14 15.91 -0.95
CA ARG A 153 -9.52 16.15 -0.47
C ARG A 153 -10.41 16.79 -1.53
N LEU A 154 -9.87 17.71 -2.35
CA LEU A 154 -10.63 18.39 -3.39
C LEU A 154 -11.15 17.43 -4.48
N GLY A 155 -10.51 16.28 -4.69
CA GLY A 155 -10.97 15.23 -5.60
C GLY A 155 -11.99 14.30 -4.95
N SER A 156 -11.69 13.86 -3.72
CA SER A 156 -12.57 13.08 -2.86
C SER A 156 -12.19 13.30 -1.40
N GLY A 157 -13.17 13.53 -0.51
CA GLY A 157 -12.89 13.82 0.91
C GLY A 157 -11.98 12.78 1.58
N SER A 158 -12.31 11.49 1.42
CA SER A 158 -11.52 10.37 1.96
C SER A 158 -10.13 10.18 1.34
N ALA A 159 -9.84 10.81 0.19
CA ALA A 159 -8.50 10.78 -0.41
C ALA A 159 -7.47 11.51 0.44
N SER A 160 -7.90 12.47 1.27
CA SER A 160 -7.04 13.17 2.23
C SER A 160 -6.24 12.20 3.11
N ARG A 161 -6.87 11.09 3.54
CA ARG A 161 -6.26 10.08 4.42
C ARG A 161 -5.31 9.13 3.69
N SER A 162 -5.52 8.89 2.40
CA SER A 162 -4.68 7.99 1.57
C SER A 162 -3.30 8.58 1.21
N VAL A 163 -2.97 9.79 1.66
CA VAL A 163 -1.61 10.36 1.57
C VAL A 163 -0.67 9.77 2.65
N TYR A 164 -1.25 9.11 3.66
CA TYR A 164 -0.54 8.47 4.75
C TYR A 164 -0.87 6.97 4.79
N GLU A 165 0.00 6.23 5.46
CA GLU A 165 -0.17 4.81 5.79
C GLU A 165 -0.47 4.67 7.29
N GLY A 166 -0.78 3.46 7.75
CA GLY A 166 -1.15 3.20 9.15
C GLY A 166 -2.51 3.79 9.52
N PHE A 167 -2.66 4.22 10.78
CA PHE A 167 -3.85 4.91 11.24
C PHE A 167 -3.80 6.38 10.87
N VAL A 168 -4.88 6.89 10.30
CA VAL A 168 -4.94 8.24 9.75
C VAL A 168 -6.24 8.92 10.14
N GLU A 169 -6.14 10.06 10.79
CA GLU A 169 -7.26 10.93 11.14
C GLU A 169 -7.41 12.03 10.10
N TRP A 170 -8.60 12.25 9.56
CA TRP A 170 -8.96 13.46 8.82
C TRP A 170 -9.72 14.41 9.74
N GLN A 171 -9.09 15.54 10.03
CA GLN A 171 -9.64 16.60 10.85
C GLN A 171 -10.70 17.37 10.06
N ARG A 172 -11.87 17.59 10.67
CA ARG A 172 -12.92 18.36 10.00
C ARG A 172 -12.51 19.79 9.69
N GLY A 173 -11.67 20.40 10.52
CA GLY A 173 -11.38 21.83 10.45
C GLY A 173 -12.62 22.69 10.74
N GLU A 174 -12.39 23.97 10.98
CA GLU A 174 -13.44 24.96 11.29
C GLU A 174 -13.43 26.13 10.30
N SER A 175 -12.31 26.34 9.61
CA SER A 175 -12.10 27.44 8.69
C SER A 175 -12.93 27.27 7.42
N PHE A 176 -13.53 28.37 6.95
CA PHE A 176 -14.33 28.41 5.72
C PHE A 176 -13.49 28.23 4.44
N ASP A 177 -12.19 28.50 4.49
CA ASP A 177 -11.26 28.23 3.39
C ASP A 177 -10.83 26.75 3.32
N GLY A 178 -11.12 25.99 4.38
CA GLY A 178 -10.78 24.58 4.48
C GLY A 178 -9.29 24.28 4.66
N MET A 179 -8.42 25.27 4.92
CA MET A 179 -6.97 25.03 5.04
C MET A 179 -6.59 24.26 6.32
N ASP A 180 -7.51 24.18 7.29
CA ASP A 180 -7.38 23.41 8.52
C ASP A 180 -8.06 22.03 8.46
N SER A 181 -8.67 21.66 7.33
CA SER A 181 -9.28 20.33 7.15
C SER A 181 -8.36 19.40 6.36
N TYR A 182 -7.47 18.70 7.05
CA TYR A 182 -6.48 17.80 6.45
C TYR A 182 -6.29 16.55 7.28
N ALA A 183 -5.62 15.56 6.69
CA ALA A 183 -5.31 14.31 7.37
C ALA A 183 -3.94 14.33 8.04
N THR A 184 -3.84 13.58 9.14
CA THR A 184 -2.63 13.38 9.93
C THR A 184 -2.48 11.91 10.29
N HIS A 185 -1.25 11.40 10.19
CA HIS A 185 -0.88 10.08 10.68
C HIS A 185 -0.94 10.04 12.22
N LEU A 186 -1.43 8.92 12.76
CA LEU A 186 -1.37 8.61 14.19
C LEU A 186 -0.26 7.58 14.41
N GLU A 187 0.67 7.86 15.32
CA GLU A 187 1.86 7.04 15.59
C GLU A 187 1.54 5.76 16.40
N HIS A 188 0.56 4.99 15.94
CA HIS A 188 0.19 3.69 16.50
C HIS A 188 0.52 2.59 15.49
N ILE A 189 1.28 1.58 15.95
CA ILE A 189 1.64 0.41 15.14
C ILE A 189 0.98 -0.83 15.77
N TRP A 190 0.30 -1.61 14.93
CA TRP A 190 -0.45 -2.80 15.35
C TRP A 190 -0.24 -3.98 14.39
N PRO A 191 0.94 -4.64 14.42
CA PRO A 191 1.30 -5.67 13.44
C PRO A 191 0.37 -6.88 13.42
N GLU A 192 -0.29 -7.15 14.55
CA GLU A 192 -1.26 -8.24 14.69
C GLU A 192 -2.60 -7.94 14.02
N LEU A 193 -2.92 -6.68 13.72
CA LEU A 193 -4.19 -6.31 13.10
C LEU A 193 -4.28 -6.87 11.67
N ARG A 194 -5.46 -7.41 11.35
CA ARG A 194 -5.85 -7.84 10.01
C ARG A 194 -7.10 -7.09 9.58
N ILE A 195 -7.14 -6.73 8.31
CA ILE A 195 -8.35 -6.18 7.67
C ILE A 195 -8.74 -7.13 6.55
N GLY A 196 -9.85 -7.85 6.72
CA GLY A 196 -10.40 -8.72 5.70
C GLY A 196 -11.38 -7.98 4.80
N ALA A 197 -11.11 -7.92 3.51
CA ALA A 197 -12.02 -7.37 2.50
C ALA A 197 -13.03 -8.44 2.04
N LEU A 198 -14.29 -8.32 2.49
CA LEU A 198 -15.37 -9.24 2.12
C LEU A 198 -16.23 -8.65 1.00
N VAL A 199 -16.05 -9.15 -0.22
CA VAL A 199 -16.79 -8.70 -1.40
C VAL A 199 -18.11 -9.45 -1.54
N ILE A 200 -19.20 -8.81 -1.13
CA ILE A 200 -20.56 -9.32 -1.27
C ILE A 200 -21.12 -9.03 -2.67
N SER A 201 -20.88 -7.83 -3.20
CA SER A 201 -21.26 -7.47 -4.56
C SER A 201 -20.29 -6.48 -5.19
N ALA A 202 -20.03 -6.68 -6.48
CA ALA A 202 -19.26 -5.78 -7.33
C ALA A 202 -20.15 -4.95 -8.29
N GLN A 203 -21.47 -4.92 -8.07
CA GLN A 203 -22.37 -4.13 -8.89
C GLN A 203 -22.24 -2.64 -8.60
N GLU A 204 -22.47 -1.80 -9.61
CA GLU A 204 -22.48 -0.35 -9.43
C GLU A 204 -23.57 0.04 -8.42
N LYS A 205 -23.19 0.86 -7.45
CA LYS A 205 -24.12 1.32 -6.41
C LYS A 205 -25.26 2.16 -7.01
N PRO A 206 -26.49 2.02 -6.49
CA PRO A 206 -27.66 2.72 -7.03
C PRO A 206 -27.60 4.24 -6.85
N ILE A 207 -27.01 4.69 -5.74
CA ILE A 207 -26.79 6.11 -5.43
C ILE A 207 -25.32 6.35 -5.06
N SER A 208 -24.74 7.44 -5.56
CA SER A 208 -23.36 7.79 -5.26
C SER A 208 -23.19 8.17 -3.78
N SER A 209 -22.01 7.97 -3.19
CA SER A 209 -21.80 8.29 -1.77
C SER A 209 -21.96 9.79 -1.48
N THR A 210 -21.60 10.65 -2.45
CA THR A 210 -21.78 12.11 -2.33
C THR A 210 -23.25 12.47 -2.27
N ASP A 211 -24.06 11.92 -3.17
CA ASP A 211 -25.49 12.22 -3.21
C ASP A 211 -26.19 11.61 -1.99
N ALA A 212 -25.81 10.38 -1.63
CA ALA A 212 -26.34 9.68 -0.47
C ALA A 212 -26.08 10.42 0.83
N MET A 213 -24.85 10.90 1.06
CA MET A 213 -24.52 11.61 2.29
C MET A 213 -25.23 12.96 2.37
N GLN A 214 -25.37 13.69 1.27
CA GLN A 214 -26.09 14.97 1.28
C GLN A 214 -27.59 14.76 1.49
N HIS A 215 -28.17 13.78 0.79
CA HIS A 215 -29.55 13.37 1.01
C HIS A 215 -29.81 12.95 2.47
N THR A 216 -28.87 12.24 3.08
CA THR A 216 -28.97 11.85 4.49
C THR A 216 -28.94 13.08 5.40
N VAL A 217 -28.02 14.02 5.18
CA VAL A 217 -27.94 15.29 5.93
C VAL A 217 -29.25 16.06 5.85
N ASP A 218 -29.84 16.13 4.66
CA ASP A 218 -30.99 16.99 4.37
C ASP A 218 -32.32 16.39 4.85
N THR A 219 -32.42 15.06 4.93
CA THR A 219 -33.71 14.37 5.07
C THR A 219 -33.82 13.35 6.19
N SER A 220 -32.70 12.92 6.80
CA SER A 220 -32.76 12.00 7.94
C SER A 220 -33.14 12.76 9.22
N PRO A 221 -34.23 12.37 9.91
CA PRO A 221 -34.61 12.97 11.19
C PRO A 221 -33.62 12.64 12.31
N LEU A 222 -32.75 11.63 12.11
CA LEU A 222 -31.74 11.21 13.08
C LEU A 222 -30.39 11.92 12.87
N TYR A 223 -30.20 12.66 11.78
CA TYR A 223 -28.90 13.26 11.48
C TYR A 223 -28.44 14.27 12.53
N GLY A 224 -29.36 14.93 13.23
CA GLY A 224 -29.03 15.96 14.23
C GLY A 224 -28.10 15.48 15.35
N SER A 225 -28.15 14.21 15.74
CA SER A 225 -27.28 13.62 16.78
C SER A 225 -26.00 13.01 16.24
N TRP A 226 -25.89 12.80 14.92
CA TRP A 226 -24.72 12.17 14.30
C TRP A 226 -23.40 12.88 14.60
N PRO A 227 -23.29 14.23 14.49
CA PRO A 227 -22.00 14.89 14.68
C PRO A 227 -21.41 14.70 16.08
N GLU A 228 -22.25 14.74 17.11
CA GLU A 228 -21.82 14.53 18.48
C GLU A 228 -21.40 13.07 18.72
N GLN A 229 -22.21 12.11 18.24
CA GLN A 229 -21.89 10.69 18.35
C GLN A 229 -20.57 10.34 17.64
N ALA A 230 -20.36 10.83 16.41
CA ALA A 230 -19.16 10.54 15.65
C ALA A 230 -17.88 11.08 16.31
N GLU A 231 -17.92 12.27 16.91
CA GLU A 231 -16.77 12.82 17.65
C GLU A 231 -16.50 12.06 18.96
N GLN A 232 -17.55 11.56 19.64
CA GLN A 232 -17.40 10.67 20.79
C GLN A 232 -16.77 9.33 20.40
N ASP A 233 -17.27 8.70 19.33
CA ASP A 233 -16.72 7.45 18.79
C ASP A 233 -15.27 7.61 18.35
N LEU A 234 -14.93 8.74 17.70
CA LEU A 234 -13.54 9.07 17.33
C LEU A 234 -12.63 9.12 18.57
N ALA A 235 -13.07 9.76 19.65
CA ALA A 235 -12.31 9.82 20.90
C ALA A 235 -12.11 8.43 21.52
N ILE A 236 -13.15 7.58 21.50
CA ILE A 236 -13.08 6.20 21.99
C ILE A 236 -12.13 5.35 21.14
N ILE A 237 -12.20 5.46 19.80
CA ILE A 237 -11.29 4.76 18.88
C ILE A 237 -9.84 5.17 19.17
N LYS A 238 -9.56 6.47 19.34
CA LYS A 238 -8.20 6.94 19.69
C LYS A 238 -7.72 6.40 21.04
N LEU A 239 -8.61 6.31 22.03
CA LEU A 239 -8.31 5.67 23.32
C LEU A 239 -8.00 4.18 23.16
N ALA A 240 -8.77 3.47 22.33
CA ALA A 240 -8.56 2.06 22.04
C ALA A 240 -7.19 1.81 21.37
N LEU A 241 -6.83 2.65 20.39
CA LEU A 241 -5.50 2.62 19.74
C LEU A 241 -4.37 2.84 20.75
N ALA A 242 -4.51 3.85 21.62
CA ALA A 242 -3.51 4.16 22.64
C ALA A 242 -3.31 3.02 23.66
N LYS A 243 -4.36 2.26 23.95
CA LYS A 243 -4.34 1.12 24.89
C LYS A 243 -4.10 -0.23 24.22
N LYS A 244 -4.03 -0.29 22.89
CA LYS A 244 -4.11 -1.54 22.10
C LYS A 244 -5.31 -2.43 22.51
N ASP A 245 -6.44 -1.80 22.79
CA ASP A 245 -7.68 -2.48 23.15
C ASP A 245 -8.47 -2.84 21.88
N PHE A 246 -8.26 -4.06 21.38
CA PHE A 246 -8.86 -4.50 20.11
C PHE A 246 -10.39 -4.60 20.18
N VAL A 247 -10.93 -5.03 21.32
CA VAL A 247 -12.37 -5.20 21.51
C VAL A 247 -13.06 -3.83 21.49
N LEU A 248 -12.50 -2.84 22.21
CA LEU A 248 -13.04 -1.48 22.20
C LEU A 248 -12.94 -0.86 20.79
N LEU A 249 -11.79 -1.01 20.12
CA LEU A 249 -11.60 -0.52 18.75
C LEU A 249 -12.66 -1.09 17.80
N GLY A 250 -12.79 -2.41 17.78
CA GLY A 250 -13.68 -3.12 16.87
C GLY A 250 -15.15 -2.83 17.15
N GLN A 251 -15.56 -2.83 18.43
CA GLN A 251 -16.94 -2.55 18.82
C GLN A 251 -17.34 -1.13 18.42
N THR A 252 -16.53 -0.13 18.74
CA THR A 252 -16.84 1.26 18.38
C THR A 252 -16.84 1.48 16.87
N ALA A 253 -15.95 0.83 16.11
CA ALA A 253 -15.94 0.93 14.66
C ALA A 253 -17.15 0.25 13.99
N GLU A 254 -17.64 -0.86 14.56
CA GLU A 254 -18.88 -1.54 14.14
C GLU A 254 -20.10 -0.68 14.42
N ASP A 255 -20.23 -0.18 15.66
CA ASP A 255 -21.36 0.65 16.09
C ASP A 255 -21.43 1.95 15.28
N ASN A 256 -20.30 2.61 15.05
CA ASN A 256 -20.25 3.83 14.24
C ASN A 256 -20.65 3.58 12.77
N ALA A 257 -20.27 2.42 12.20
CA ALA A 257 -20.70 2.04 10.86
C ALA A 257 -22.20 1.73 10.80
N VAL A 258 -22.73 0.99 11.78
CA VAL A 258 -24.17 0.70 11.87
C VAL A 258 -24.96 2.00 12.00
N ALA A 259 -24.55 2.91 12.91
CA ALA A 259 -25.17 4.21 13.08
C ALA A 259 -25.20 5.01 11.78
N MET A 260 -24.09 5.03 11.01
CA MET A 260 -24.06 5.67 9.69
C MET A 260 -25.13 5.10 8.74
N HIS A 261 -25.32 3.77 8.70
CA HIS A 261 -26.34 3.12 7.87
C HIS A 261 -27.77 3.33 8.39
N GLU A 262 -27.98 3.49 9.71
CA GLU A 262 -29.27 3.86 10.30
C GLU A 262 -29.69 5.28 9.87
N LEU A 263 -28.74 6.21 9.77
CA LEU A 263 -29.01 7.55 9.21
C LEU A 263 -29.49 7.44 7.75
N MET A 264 -28.84 6.59 6.95
CA MET A 264 -29.23 6.36 5.55
C MET A 264 -30.63 5.75 5.44
N ILE A 265 -30.96 4.77 6.28
CA ILE A 265 -32.29 4.13 6.31
C ILE A 265 -33.38 5.11 6.77
N SER A 266 -33.06 6.00 7.71
CA SER A 266 -34.00 7.00 8.22
C SER A 266 -34.18 8.22 7.30
N ALA A 267 -33.33 8.40 6.29
CA ALA A 267 -33.48 9.42 5.25
C ALA A 267 -34.82 9.28 4.49
N GLN A 268 -35.27 10.36 3.84
CA GLN A 268 -36.57 10.39 3.16
C GLN A 268 -36.43 10.86 1.71
N PRO A 269 -36.47 9.95 0.71
CA PRO A 269 -36.64 8.49 0.82
C PRO A 269 -35.43 7.76 1.44
N PRO A 270 -35.61 6.53 1.97
CA PRO A 270 -34.54 5.73 2.55
C PRO A 270 -33.46 5.35 1.53
N ILE A 271 -32.22 5.28 2.00
CA ILE A 271 -31.09 4.72 1.27
C ILE A 271 -30.68 3.42 1.95
N ILE A 272 -30.64 2.33 1.18
CA ILE A 272 -30.25 1.00 1.67
C ILE A 272 -29.14 0.48 0.77
N TYR A 273 -27.92 0.40 1.31
CA TYR A 273 -26.79 -0.22 0.62
C TYR A 273 -26.63 -1.70 0.95
N SER A 274 -27.04 -2.12 2.15
CA SER A 274 -26.93 -3.51 2.59
C SER A 274 -27.85 -4.41 1.79
N LEU A 275 -27.30 -5.53 1.32
CA LEU A 275 -28.04 -6.62 0.70
C LEU A 275 -28.39 -7.69 1.75
N PRO A 276 -29.31 -8.63 1.47
CA PRO A 276 -29.56 -9.76 2.37
C PRO A 276 -28.27 -10.50 2.77
N GLU A 277 -27.35 -10.67 1.84
CA GLU A 277 -26.04 -11.30 2.04
C GLU A 277 -25.14 -10.47 2.99
N THR A 278 -25.24 -9.14 2.94
CA THR A 278 -24.58 -8.25 3.90
C THR A 278 -25.06 -8.54 5.32
N ILE A 279 -26.37 -8.66 5.51
CA ILE A 279 -26.96 -8.92 6.83
C ILE A 279 -26.59 -10.32 7.33
N LEU A 280 -26.56 -11.32 6.45
CA LEU A 280 -26.12 -12.68 6.79
C LEU A 280 -24.64 -12.69 7.22
N ALA A 281 -23.76 -11.97 6.52
CA ALA A 281 -22.36 -11.85 6.91
C ALA A 281 -22.19 -11.15 8.26
N MET A 282 -22.93 -10.07 8.54
CA MET A 282 -22.93 -9.42 9.86
C MET A 282 -23.39 -10.37 10.96
N ALA A 283 -24.43 -11.17 10.72
CA ALA A 283 -24.89 -12.18 11.66
C ALA A 283 -23.81 -13.24 11.93
N LYS A 284 -23.08 -13.67 10.90
CA LYS A 284 -21.97 -14.62 11.03
C LYS A 284 -20.81 -14.07 11.85
N VAL A 285 -20.45 -12.80 11.67
CA VAL A 285 -19.45 -12.11 12.51
C VAL A 285 -19.88 -12.12 13.99
N ARG A 286 -21.16 -11.85 14.27
CA ARG A 286 -21.71 -11.85 15.63
C ARG A 286 -21.74 -13.26 16.25
N GLU A 287 -22.02 -14.29 15.46
CA GLU A 287 -21.95 -15.69 15.88
C GLU A 287 -20.52 -16.06 16.31
N LEU A 288 -19.51 -15.78 15.47
CA LEU A 288 -18.10 -16.02 15.82
C LEU A 288 -17.68 -15.28 17.09
N ARG A 289 -18.17 -14.04 17.27
CA ARG A 289 -17.92 -13.26 18.50
C ARG A 289 -18.54 -13.92 19.74
N SER A 290 -19.70 -14.58 19.62
CA SER A 290 -20.28 -15.36 20.71
C SER A 290 -19.50 -16.63 21.05
N GLU A 291 -18.67 -17.11 20.12
CA GLU A 291 -17.73 -18.23 20.29
C GLU A 291 -16.35 -17.77 20.80
N ASN A 292 -16.25 -16.56 21.35
CA ASN A 292 -15.02 -15.94 21.86
C ASN A 292 -13.96 -15.67 20.78
N ILE A 293 -14.36 -15.41 19.54
CA ILE A 293 -13.47 -14.88 18.50
C ILE A 293 -13.72 -13.38 18.37
N PRO A 294 -12.82 -12.51 18.87
CA PRO A 294 -12.86 -11.07 18.62
C PRO A 294 -12.76 -10.78 17.12
N ILE A 295 -13.91 -10.65 16.48
CA ILE A 295 -14.06 -10.20 15.10
C ILE A 295 -15.18 -9.17 15.06
N PHE A 296 -14.95 -8.11 14.29
CA PHE A 296 -15.87 -7.01 14.10
C PHE A 296 -15.96 -6.70 12.62
N PHE A 297 -17.00 -5.97 12.20
CA PHE A 297 -17.08 -5.46 10.84
C PHE A 297 -17.18 -3.95 10.84
N THR A 298 -16.78 -3.35 9.73
CA THR A 298 -17.18 -2.00 9.35
C THR A 298 -17.73 -2.02 7.93
N GLN A 299 -18.55 -1.03 7.59
CA GLN A 299 -19.22 -0.96 6.29
C GLN A 299 -19.17 0.47 5.76
N ASP A 300 -18.69 0.66 4.54
CA ASP A 300 -18.75 1.94 3.83
C ASP A 300 -20.08 2.09 3.07
N ALA A 301 -20.16 3.03 2.13
CA ALA A 301 -21.35 3.29 1.31
C ALA A 301 -21.50 2.27 0.17
N GLY A 302 -21.80 1.02 0.55
CA GLY A 302 -22.01 -0.13 -0.32
C GLY A 302 -22.32 -1.40 0.48
N PRO A 303 -22.56 -2.55 -0.18
CA PRO A 303 -22.94 -3.79 0.49
C PRO A 303 -21.77 -4.54 1.12
N ASN A 304 -20.53 -4.17 0.82
CA ASN A 304 -19.35 -4.94 1.20
C ASN A 304 -18.89 -4.62 2.62
N LEU A 305 -18.34 -5.62 3.30
CA LEU A 305 -17.85 -5.50 4.67
C LEU A 305 -16.32 -5.51 4.68
N GLN A 306 -15.75 -4.78 5.63
CA GLN A 306 -14.37 -4.95 6.04
C GLN A 306 -14.34 -5.53 7.44
N LEU A 307 -13.75 -6.71 7.58
CA LEU A 307 -13.65 -7.44 8.84
C LEU A 307 -12.38 -7.05 9.57
N LEU A 308 -12.48 -6.76 10.85
CA LEU A 308 -11.36 -6.50 11.74
C LEU A 308 -11.16 -7.72 12.63
N PHE A 309 -9.96 -8.25 12.67
CA PHE A 309 -9.55 -9.36 13.55
C PHE A 309 -8.04 -9.31 13.79
N LEU A 310 -7.57 -10.09 14.77
CA LEU A 310 -6.14 -10.24 15.04
C LEU A 310 -5.58 -11.49 14.37
N ALA A 311 -4.27 -11.48 14.08
CA ALA A 311 -3.53 -12.53 13.40
C ALA A 311 -3.78 -13.93 13.99
N GLU A 312 -3.89 -14.05 15.31
CA GLU A 312 -4.14 -15.31 16.00
C GLU A 312 -5.48 -15.98 15.62
N HIS A 313 -6.45 -15.21 15.10
CA HIS A 313 -7.76 -15.72 14.68
C HIS A 313 -7.88 -15.91 13.17
N GLU A 314 -6.86 -15.55 12.39
CA GLU A 314 -6.91 -15.52 10.92
C GLU A 314 -7.39 -16.84 10.31
N SER A 315 -6.84 -17.98 10.76
CA SER A 315 -7.25 -19.30 10.26
C SER A 315 -8.70 -19.66 10.60
N ILE A 316 -9.26 -19.13 11.70
CA ILE A 316 -10.67 -19.35 12.06
C ILE A 316 -11.55 -18.47 11.17
N VAL A 317 -11.17 -17.21 10.98
CA VAL A 317 -11.90 -16.26 10.14
C VAL A 317 -11.93 -16.71 8.67
N LEU A 318 -10.80 -17.15 8.11
CA LEU A 318 -10.73 -17.68 6.75
C LEU A 318 -11.56 -18.95 6.53
N ARG A 319 -11.73 -19.79 7.57
CA ARG A 319 -12.65 -20.93 7.48
C ARG A 319 -14.12 -20.50 7.46
N ALA A 320 -14.45 -19.41 8.15
CA ALA A 320 -15.81 -18.87 8.18
C ALA A 320 -16.14 -18.01 6.95
N PHE A 321 -15.12 -17.35 6.36
CA PHE A 321 -15.22 -16.52 5.16
C PHE A 321 -14.09 -16.90 4.18
N PRO A 322 -14.23 -18.00 3.42
CA PRO A 322 -13.19 -18.48 2.51
C PRO A 322 -12.78 -17.49 1.40
N GLU A 323 -13.68 -16.60 1.02
CA GLU A 323 -13.50 -15.57 -0.01
C GLU A 323 -12.86 -14.26 0.51
N LEU A 324 -12.49 -14.21 1.80
CA LEU A 324 -11.96 -13.01 2.43
C LEU A 324 -10.54 -12.68 1.93
N ASP A 325 -10.35 -11.49 1.36
CA ASP A 325 -9.03 -10.98 0.97
C ASP A 325 -8.39 -10.29 2.18
N VAL A 326 -7.44 -10.97 2.83
CA VAL A 326 -6.81 -10.48 4.07
C VAL A 326 -5.68 -9.52 3.77
N VAL A 327 -5.79 -8.33 4.37
CA VAL A 327 -4.80 -7.26 4.29
C VAL A 327 -4.10 -7.13 5.63
N LEU A 328 -2.78 -6.93 5.57
CA LEU A 328 -1.92 -6.66 6.71
C LEU A 328 -1.51 -5.18 6.65
N PRO A 329 -2.16 -4.29 7.43
CA PRO A 329 -1.94 -2.85 7.32
C PRO A 329 -0.52 -2.39 7.69
N PHE A 330 0.25 -3.25 8.35
CA PHE A 330 1.54 -2.93 8.97
C PHE A 330 2.70 -3.85 8.53
N THR A 331 2.51 -4.72 7.52
CA THR A 331 3.64 -5.49 6.96
C THR A 331 4.38 -4.67 5.92
N ASP A 332 5.66 -4.39 6.20
CA ASP A 332 6.66 -3.70 5.37
C ASP A 332 6.17 -2.46 4.62
N SER A 333 5.64 -1.48 5.36
CA SER A 333 5.47 -0.10 4.91
C SER A 333 6.66 0.80 5.29
N LYS A 334 7.87 0.24 5.41
CA LYS A 334 9.06 1.04 5.08
C LYS A 334 9.14 1.01 3.57
N VAL A 335 8.77 2.12 2.94
CA VAL A 335 9.06 2.38 1.52
C VAL A 335 10.58 2.25 1.34
N GLU A 336 11.05 1.03 1.09
CA GLU A 336 12.47 0.73 0.94
C GLU A 336 12.94 1.45 -0.32
N GLN A 337 13.86 2.40 -0.15
CA GLN A 337 14.50 3.06 -1.28
C GLN A 337 15.68 2.22 -1.71
N ILE A 338 15.71 1.86 -2.99
CA ILE A 338 16.81 1.14 -3.61
C ILE A 338 17.60 2.08 -4.52
N VAL A 339 18.88 1.78 -4.69
CA VAL A 339 19.82 2.58 -5.49
C VAL A 339 19.70 2.20 -6.96
N LEU A 340 19.35 3.18 -7.80
CA LEU A 340 19.34 3.02 -9.25
C LEU A 340 20.75 3.21 -9.80
N VAL A 341 21.17 2.38 -10.74
CA VAL A 341 22.51 2.43 -11.34
C VAL A 341 22.44 2.36 -12.86
N ASN A 342 23.52 2.77 -13.51
CA ASN A 342 23.75 2.46 -14.92
C ASN A 342 24.59 1.17 -15.08
N GLU A 343 24.84 0.77 -16.32
CA GLU A 343 25.59 -0.45 -16.66
C GLU A 343 27.05 -0.46 -16.14
N ASN A 344 27.60 0.69 -15.74
CA ASN A 344 28.95 0.83 -15.20
C ASN A 344 28.96 0.92 -13.66
N ASP A 345 27.87 0.50 -13.00
CA ASP A 345 27.67 0.62 -11.55
C ASP A 345 27.77 2.05 -10.99
N VAL A 346 27.42 3.05 -11.80
CA VAL A 346 27.37 4.44 -11.31
C VAL A 346 25.96 4.75 -10.82
N GLU A 347 25.85 5.23 -9.58
CA GLU A 347 24.58 5.65 -9.00
C GLU A 347 23.94 6.78 -9.84
N THR A 348 22.68 6.58 -10.22
CA THR A 348 21.89 7.54 -11.02
C THR A 348 20.74 8.16 -10.22
N GLY A 349 20.43 7.61 -9.05
CA GLY A 349 19.39 8.09 -8.15
C GLY A 349 18.87 6.98 -7.24
N THR A 350 17.70 7.21 -6.65
CA THR A 350 16.99 6.19 -5.87
C THR A 350 15.57 6.02 -6.40
N SER A 351 14.99 4.86 -6.12
CA SER A 351 13.56 4.59 -6.38
C SER A 351 12.99 3.83 -5.21
N GLU A 352 11.69 4.00 -4.97
CA GLU A 352 10.94 3.02 -4.19
C GLU A 352 11.11 1.64 -4.83
N LYS A 353 11.37 0.63 -3.99
CA LYS A 353 11.65 -0.75 -4.38
C LYS A 353 10.58 -1.30 -5.31
N LEU A 354 9.32 -1.30 -4.87
CA LEU A 354 8.23 -1.83 -5.67
C LEU A 354 8.09 -1.08 -7.01
N ALA A 355 8.22 0.24 -7.00
CA ALA A 355 8.16 1.05 -8.21
C ALA A 355 9.30 0.73 -9.20
N ALA A 356 10.50 0.44 -8.70
CA ALA A 356 11.64 0.04 -9.54
C ALA A 356 11.40 -1.33 -10.19
N HIS A 357 10.84 -2.29 -9.45
CA HIS A 357 10.52 -3.62 -9.96
C HIS A 357 9.34 -3.59 -10.94
N ILE A 358 8.34 -2.74 -10.74
CA ILE A 358 7.25 -2.54 -11.71
C ILE A 358 7.80 -1.95 -13.02
N GLN A 359 8.70 -0.96 -12.92
CA GLN A 359 9.24 -0.25 -14.08
C GLN A 359 10.42 -0.98 -14.74
N GLY A 360 10.95 -2.04 -14.12
CA GLY A 360 12.17 -2.72 -14.55
C GLY A 360 13.39 -1.80 -14.60
N LYS A 361 13.51 -0.87 -13.64
CA LYS A 361 14.67 0.04 -13.57
C LYS A 361 15.90 -0.72 -13.10
N LEU A 362 17.04 -0.47 -13.74
CA LEU A 362 18.31 -1.04 -13.31
C LEU A 362 18.69 -0.51 -11.92
N HIS A 363 18.90 -1.40 -10.97
CA HIS A 363 19.23 -1.07 -9.59
C HIS A 363 20.31 -2.00 -9.02
N ARG A 364 21.00 -1.54 -7.98
CA ARG A 364 22.07 -2.29 -7.33
C ARG A 364 21.48 -3.26 -6.30
N ALA A 365 21.94 -4.50 -6.32
CA ALA A 365 21.57 -5.56 -5.38
C ALA A 365 22.83 -6.33 -4.94
N PHE A 366 22.68 -7.23 -3.97
CA PHE A 366 23.75 -8.14 -3.59
C PHE A 366 23.23 -9.52 -3.20
N SER A 367 24.06 -10.53 -3.46
CA SER A 367 23.89 -11.92 -3.08
C SER A 367 25.05 -12.40 -2.20
N VAL A 368 24.75 -12.88 -1.00
CA VAL A 368 25.76 -13.41 -0.06
C VAL A 368 25.75 -14.94 -0.03
N PHE A 369 26.93 -15.54 -0.03
CA PHE A 369 27.15 -16.96 0.25
C PHE A 369 28.02 -17.14 1.50
N ILE A 370 27.50 -17.84 2.50
CA ILE A 370 28.28 -18.30 3.64
C ILE A 370 28.70 -19.74 3.40
N LEU A 371 30.01 -19.95 3.51
CA LEU A 371 30.68 -21.19 3.15
C LEU A 371 31.29 -21.83 4.40
N ARG A 372 31.42 -23.15 4.37
CA ARG A 372 32.23 -23.91 5.32
C ARG A 372 32.88 -25.09 4.63
N GLU A 373 34.02 -25.52 5.17
CA GLU A 373 34.68 -26.73 4.72
C GLU A 373 34.40 -27.87 5.71
N ARG A 374 33.81 -28.97 5.21
CA ARG A 374 33.51 -30.16 6.01
C ARG A 374 33.82 -31.41 5.21
N ASP A 375 34.58 -32.33 5.78
CA ASP A 375 34.93 -33.61 5.15
C ASP A 375 35.53 -33.46 3.72
N SER A 376 36.42 -32.47 3.54
CA SER A 376 37.03 -32.11 2.25
C SER A 376 36.04 -31.65 1.17
N LYS A 377 34.87 -31.16 1.59
CA LYS A 377 33.83 -30.57 0.73
C LYS A 377 33.56 -29.14 1.14
N ILE A 378 33.18 -28.33 0.17
CA ILE A 378 32.70 -26.97 0.41
C ILE A 378 31.18 -27.01 0.44
N GLU A 379 30.62 -26.67 1.60
CA GLU A 379 29.19 -26.51 1.78
C GLU A 379 28.82 -25.03 1.75
N VAL A 380 27.63 -24.74 1.23
CA VAL A 380 27.02 -23.42 1.23
C VAL A 380 25.74 -23.44 2.06
N LEU A 381 25.52 -22.38 2.84
CA LEU A 381 24.29 -22.20 3.61
C LEU A 381 23.22 -21.58 2.70
N LEU A 382 22.11 -22.26 2.51
CA LEU A 382 20.94 -21.75 1.80
C LEU A 382 19.83 -21.38 2.77
N GLN A 383 18.99 -20.44 2.35
CA GLN A 383 17.78 -20.05 3.06
C GLN A 383 16.55 -20.26 2.17
N GLN A 384 15.45 -20.72 2.77
CA GLN A 384 14.13 -20.71 2.15
C GLN A 384 13.46 -19.39 2.50
N ARG A 385 13.07 -18.65 1.47
CA ARG A 385 12.45 -17.33 1.62
C ARG A 385 11.08 -17.45 2.27
N SER A 386 10.79 -16.56 3.24
CA SER A 386 9.50 -16.51 3.93
C SER A 386 8.29 -16.47 2.99
N SER A 387 7.22 -17.13 3.40
CA SER A 387 5.94 -17.17 2.67
C SER A 387 5.27 -15.79 2.54
N THR A 388 5.63 -14.84 3.40
CA THR A 388 5.08 -13.47 3.41
C THR A 388 5.73 -12.54 2.38
N LYS A 389 6.77 -12.98 1.67
CA LYS A 389 7.44 -12.17 0.64
C LYS A 389 6.54 -11.94 -0.58
N TYR A 390 6.44 -10.69 -1.02
CA TYR A 390 5.60 -10.31 -2.16
C TYR A 390 6.08 -10.90 -3.51
N HIS A 391 7.34 -11.31 -3.60
CA HIS A 391 7.92 -12.03 -4.75
C HIS A 391 8.87 -13.13 -4.27
N SER A 392 8.99 -14.21 -5.05
CA SER A 392 9.90 -15.34 -4.79
C SER A 392 9.72 -16.01 -3.42
N ALA A 393 8.50 -15.95 -2.84
CA ALA A 393 8.15 -16.63 -1.59
C ALA A 393 8.28 -18.15 -1.70
N ASN A 394 8.72 -18.80 -0.62
CA ASN A 394 8.94 -20.24 -0.50
C ASN A 394 10.06 -20.83 -1.39
N LEU A 395 10.75 -20.02 -2.20
CA LEU A 395 11.89 -20.48 -3.00
C LEU A 395 13.16 -20.56 -2.16
N TRP A 396 14.01 -21.52 -2.48
CA TRP A 396 15.37 -21.62 -1.94
C TRP A 396 16.29 -20.62 -2.62
N SER A 397 17.15 -19.97 -1.84
CA SER A 397 18.06 -18.94 -2.30
C SER A 397 19.41 -19.03 -1.60
N ASN A 398 20.35 -18.18 -2.01
CA ASN A 398 21.64 -17.99 -1.35
C ASN A 398 21.46 -17.51 0.11
N THR A 399 22.53 -17.42 0.88
CA THR A 399 22.44 -17.25 2.35
C THR A 399 21.64 -16.03 2.80
N CYS A 400 21.81 -14.89 2.12
CA CYS A 400 20.93 -13.73 2.23
C CYS A 400 21.11 -12.82 1.01
N CYS A 401 20.10 -12.02 0.66
CA CYS A 401 20.19 -11.04 -0.42
C CYS A 401 19.47 -9.73 -0.06
N GLY A 402 19.77 -8.66 -0.79
CA GLY A 402 19.13 -7.37 -0.52
C GLY A 402 19.68 -6.22 -1.36
N HIS A 403 19.39 -5.02 -0.89
CA HIS A 403 19.79 -3.77 -1.56
C HIS A 403 20.59 -2.89 -0.60
N PRO A 404 21.63 -2.21 -1.10
CA PRO A 404 22.29 -1.17 -0.33
C PRO A 404 21.38 0.06 -0.19
N HIS A 405 21.51 0.76 0.92
CA HIS A 405 20.98 2.12 1.03
C HIS A 405 21.80 3.11 0.20
N ALA A 406 21.22 4.28 -0.10
CA ALA A 406 21.93 5.33 -0.84
C ALA A 406 23.22 5.75 -0.12
N GLY A 407 24.36 5.67 -0.84
CA GLY A 407 25.68 5.96 -0.28
C GLY A 407 26.23 4.88 0.67
N GLU A 408 25.53 3.76 0.86
CA GLU A 408 26.02 2.62 1.65
C GLU A 408 26.98 1.76 0.82
N ASN A 409 28.09 1.35 1.43
CA ASN A 409 29.00 0.40 0.80
C ASN A 409 28.35 -0.99 0.72
N ILE A 410 28.54 -1.70 -0.40
CA ILE A 410 27.94 -3.02 -0.66
C ILE A 410 28.29 -4.05 0.41
N THR A 411 29.55 -4.12 0.84
CA THR A 411 29.97 -5.06 1.88
C THR A 411 29.29 -4.76 3.21
N THR A 412 29.20 -3.48 3.59
CA THR A 412 28.48 -3.06 4.80
C THR A 412 27.00 -3.38 4.74
N ALA A 413 26.36 -3.15 3.59
CA ALA A 413 24.95 -3.47 3.37
C ALA A 413 24.69 -4.99 3.49
N ALA A 414 25.57 -5.79 2.89
CA ALA A 414 25.51 -7.24 2.93
C ALA A 414 25.71 -7.79 4.35
N GLU A 415 26.68 -7.29 5.11
CA GLU A 415 26.91 -7.69 6.51
C GLU A 415 25.76 -7.28 7.43
N ARG A 416 25.17 -6.09 7.19
CA ARG A 416 23.95 -5.66 7.88
C ARG A 416 22.82 -6.64 7.60
N ARG A 417 22.57 -6.96 6.33
CA ARG A 417 21.48 -7.82 5.92
C ARG A 417 21.63 -9.26 6.39
N LEU A 418 22.86 -9.78 6.40
CA LEU A 418 23.18 -11.09 6.97
C LEU A 418 22.78 -11.18 8.45
N ARG A 419 23.06 -10.13 9.24
CA ARG A 419 22.63 -10.05 10.64
C ARG A 419 21.11 -9.98 10.78
N GLU A 420 20.44 -9.22 9.91
CA GLU A 420 18.98 -9.03 9.94
C GLU A 420 18.21 -10.31 9.58
N GLU A 421 18.70 -11.10 8.63
CA GLU A 421 18.01 -12.32 8.16
C GLU A 421 18.46 -13.58 8.91
N MET A 422 19.78 -13.76 9.05
CA MET A 422 20.36 -15.00 9.54
C MET A 422 20.78 -14.92 11.02
N GLY A 423 20.73 -13.74 11.62
CA GLY A 423 21.00 -13.54 13.05
C GLY A 423 22.47 -13.60 13.45
N PHE A 424 23.39 -13.64 12.48
CA PHE A 424 24.84 -13.63 12.72
C PHE A 424 25.56 -12.72 11.72
N GLY A 425 26.82 -12.40 12.02
CA GLY A 425 27.67 -11.60 11.14
C GLY A 425 29.04 -12.26 10.98
N VAL A 426 29.57 -12.20 9.76
CA VAL A 426 30.96 -12.54 9.43
C VAL A 426 31.50 -11.48 8.49
N GLU A 427 32.83 -11.39 8.38
CA GLU A 427 33.46 -10.53 7.39
C GLU A 427 33.15 -11.06 5.99
N LEU A 428 32.68 -10.16 5.11
CA LEU A 428 32.32 -10.51 3.75
C LEU A 428 33.34 -9.95 2.75
N LYS A 429 33.62 -10.75 1.71
CA LYS A 429 34.47 -10.35 0.59
C LYS A 429 33.68 -10.44 -0.71
N GLU A 430 33.67 -9.35 -1.47
CA GLU A 430 33.11 -9.34 -2.81
C GLU A 430 34.00 -10.12 -3.79
N ILE A 431 33.39 -10.97 -4.60
CA ILE A 431 34.09 -11.85 -5.56
C ILE A 431 33.76 -11.52 -7.03
N GLY A 432 32.75 -10.70 -7.27
CA GLY A 432 32.35 -10.26 -8.60
C GLY A 432 30.91 -9.74 -8.62
N GLN A 433 30.46 -9.33 -9.79
CA GLN A 433 29.10 -8.85 -10.02
C GLN A 433 28.57 -9.37 -11.36
N PHE A 434 27.25 -9.41 -11.51
CA PHE A 434 26.60 -9.71 -12.77
C PHE A 434 25.34 -8.88 -12.95
N HIS A 435 24.98 -8.64 -14.22
CA HIS A 435 23.71 -8.01 -14.57
C HIS A 435 22.75 -9.09 -15.07
N TYR A 436 21.52 -9.09 -14.55
CA TYR A 436 20.45 -9.91 -15.11
C TYR A 436 19.14 -9.13 -15.22
N THR A 437 18.29 -9.58 -16.14
CA THR A 437 16.90 -9.11 -16.26
C THR A 437 15.98 -10.31 -16.30
N ALA A 438 15.00 -10.36 -15.41
CA ALA A 438 14.00 -11.41 -15.37
C ALA A 438 12.60 -10.83 -15.18
N LYS A 439 11.65 -11.30 -16.00
CA LYS A 439 10.23 -11.02 -15.78
C LYS A 439 9.67 -12.05 -14.81
N LEU A 440 8.92 -11.60 -13.81
CA LEU A 440 8.18 -12.42 -12.87
C LEU A 440 6.70 -12.40 -13.27
N PRO A 441 6.29 -13.16 -14.31
CA PRO A 441 4.98 -13.01 -14.96
C PRO A 441 3.80 -13.27 -14.04
N ASN A 442 3.97 -14.02 -12.96
CA ASN A 442 2.91 -14.33 -11.99
C ASN A 442 2.55 -13.14 -11.08
N VAL A 443 3.42 -12.12 -10.99
CA VAL A 443 3.25 -10.94 -10.12
C VAL A 443 3.41 -9.61 -10.85
N GLY A 444 3.70 -9.61 -12.15
CA GLY A 444 3.81 -8.39 -12.97
C GLY A 444 5.07 -7.54 -12.68
N LEU A 445 6.08 -8.13 -12.04
CA LEU A 445 7.34 -7.45 -11.69
C LEU A 445 8.48 -7.82 -12.65
N ILE A 446 9.47 -6.95 -12.74
CA ILE A 446 10.69 -7.09 -13.53
C ILE A 446 11.89 -6.91 -12.61
N GLU A 447 12.64 -7.98 -12.42
CA GLU A 447 13.99 -7.92 -11.86
C GLU A 447 14.91 -7.34 -12.94
N ASN A 448 15.60 -6.24 -12.62
CA ASN A 448 16.63 -5.67 -13.47
C ASN A 448 17.75 -5.18 -12.56
N GLU A 449 18.67 -6.07 -12.24
CA GLU A 449 19.59 -5.89 -11.13
C GLU A 449 21.05 -6.01 -11.60
N LEU A 450 21.87 -5.11 -11.08
CA LEU A 450 23.31 -5.30 -11.02
C LEU A 450 23.62 -5.89 -9.64
N ASP A 451 23.81 -7.21 -9.59
CA ASP A 451 23.96 -7.99 -8.37
C ASP A 451 25.44 -8.23 -8.07
N HIS A 452 25.88 -7.79 -6.89
CA HIS A 452 27.21 -8.04 -6.36
C HIS A 452 27.23 -9.33 -5.52
N VAL A 453 28.16 -10.23 -5.81
CA VAL A 453 28.31 -11.50 -5.11
C VAL A 453 29.39 -11.39 -4.05
N LEU A 454 29.01 -11.70 -2.80
CA LEU A 454 29.91 -11.69 -1.65
C LEU A 454 29.97 -13.07 -1.00
N ILE A 455 31.13 -13.40 -0.44
CA ILE A 455 31.34 -14.64 0.31
C ILE A 455 31.83 -14.35 1.73
N GLY A 456 31.44 -15.22 2.65
CA GLY A 456 31.98 -15.27 4.01
C GLY A 456 32.18 -16.71 4.44
N PHE A 457 32.95 -16.93 5.51
CA PHE A 457 33.19 -18.26 6.05
C PHE A 457 32.66 -18.36 7.47
N SER A 458 32.01 -19.48 7.80
CA SER A 458 31.51 -19.73 9.15
C SER A 458 31.38 -21.21 9.45
N ASP A 459 31.75 -21.60 10.66
CA ASP A 459 31.54 -22.94 11.21
C ASP A 459 30.36 -22.99 12.21
N PHE A 460 29.41 -22.05 12.14
CA PHE A 460 28.25 -22.06 13.05
C PHE A 460 27.33 -23.25 12.78
N ASP A 461 27.07 -24.04 13.83
CA ASP A 461 26.07 -25.10 13.82
C ASP A 461 24.68 -24.60 14.25
N GLU A 462 24.61 -23.52 15.04
CA GLU A 462 23.36 -22.95 15.56
C GLU A 462 23.36 -21.41 15.46
N PHE A 463 22.27 -20.85 14.94
CA PHE A 463 21.98 -19.42 14.90
C PHE A 463 20.46 -19.22 14.82
N GLN A 464 19.98 -18.02 15.15
CA GLN A 464 18.56 -17.69 15.14
C GLN A 464 18.25 -16.82 13.94
N VAL A 465 17.55 -17.41 12.96
CA VAL A 465 17.06 -16.66 11.79
C VAL A 465 15.86 -15.79 12.17
N ASN A 466 15.67 -14.71 11.42
CA ASN A 466 14.46 -13.91 11.50
C ASN A 466 13.33 -14.61 10.71
N SER A 467 12.30 -15.08 11.41
CA SER A 467 11.18 -15.83 10.82
C SER A 467 10.33 -15.01 9.84
N ASP A 468 10.40 -13.68 9.88
CA ASP A 468 9.72 -12.82 8.91
C ASP A 468 10.40 -12.88 7.53
N GLU A 469 11.67 -13.28 7.50
CA GLU A 469 12.56 -13.26 6.33
C GLU A 469 12.89 -14.67 5.82
N VAL A 470 13.15 -15.58 6.76
CA VAL A 470 13.66 -16.93 6.52
C VAL A 470 12.70 -17.94 7.12
N GLN A 471 12.17 -18.82 6.27
CA GLN A 471 11.26 -19.89 6.69
C GLN A 471 12.01 -21.17 7.08
N ASP A 472 13.12 -21.46 6.41
CA ASP A 472 13.97 -22.64 6.65
C ASP A 472 15.40 -22.36 6.18
N TYR A 473 16.38 -23.17 6.59
CA TYR A 473 17.76 -23.06 6.14
C TYR A 473 18.48 -24.42 6.19
N TYR A 474 19.42 -24.65 5.28
CA TYR A 474 20.28 -25.84 5.36
C TYR A 474 21.63 -25.64 4.67
N TRP A 475 22.60 -26.45 5.08
CA TRP A 475 23.90 -26.56 4.45
C TRP A 475 23.89 -27.62 3.35
N VAL A 476 24.49 -27.31 2.21
CA VAL A 476 24.56 -28.22 1.06
C VAL A 476 25.92 -28.16 0.37
N ASP A 477 26.44 -29.31 -0.03
CA ASP A 477 27.60 -29.43 -0.90
C ASP A 477 27.35 -28.65 -2.19
N VAL A 478 28.27 -27.75 -2.54
CA VAL A 478 28.15 -26.86 -3.71
C VAL A 478 27.93 -27.64 -5.02
N LEU A 479 28.56 -28.82 -5.18
CA LEU A 479 28.39 -29.64 -6.38
C LEU A 479 27.02 -30.33 -6.42
N VAL A 480 26.48 -30.69 -5.25
CA VAL A 480 25.12 -31.24 -5.13
C VAL A 480 24.09 -30.17 -5.46
N LEU A 481 24.27 -28.95 -4.94
CA LEU A 481 23.41 -27.81 -5.26
C LEU A 481 23.37 -27.52 -6.75
N LEU A 482 24.54 -27.49 -7.41
CA LEU A 482 24.63 -27.28 -8.86
C LEU A 482 23.80 -28.31 -9.64
N SER A 483 23.87 -29.58 -9.24
CA SER A 483 23.08 -30.65 -9.87
C SER A 483 21.58 -30.51 -9.60
N ASP A 484 21.18 -30.15 -8.38
CA ASP A 484 19.76 -30.00 -8.04
C ASP A 484 19.11 -28.79 -8.73
N ILE A 485 19.83 -27.67 -8.87
CA ILE A 485 19.36 -26.50 -9.64
C ILE A 485 19.09 -26.88 -11.10
N GLN A 486 19.95 -27.69 -11.72
CA GLN A 486 19.76 -28.14 -13.10
C GLN A 486 18.53 -29.05 -13.26
N GLN A 487 18.27 -29.89 -12.26
CA GLN A 487 17.15 -30.84 -12.28
C GLN A 487 15.82 -30.22 -11.85
N ASN A 488 15.86 -29.26 -10.92
CA ASN A 488 14.70 -28.68 -10.24
C ASN A 488 14.77 -27.13 -10.18
N PRO A 489 14.94 -26.42 -11.31
CA PRO A 489 15.15 -24.97 -11.32
C PRO A 489 14.01 -24.18 -10.66
N GLN A 490 12.78 -24.70 -10.71
CA GLN A 490 11.59 -24.09 -10.10
C GLN A 490 11.62 -24.01 -8.57
N LYS A 491 12.52 -24.74 -7.89
CA LYS A 491 12.68 -24.67 -6.43
C LYS A 491 13.47 -23.45 -5.98
N TYR A 492 14.19 -22.80 -6.90
CA TYR A 492 15.22 -21.83 -6.57
C TYR A 492 14.88 -20.44 -7.12
N SER A 493 15.42 -19.41 -6.46
CA SER A 493 15.34 -18.03 -6.97
C SER A 493 16.04 -17.88 -8.31
N ILE A 494 15.52 -16.99 -9.17
CA ILE A 494 15.95 -16.88 -10.57
C ILE A 494 17.40 -16.38 -10.76
N TRP A 495 17.96 -15.71 -9.75
CA TRP A 495 19.33 -15.20 -9.72
C TRP A 495 20.36 -16.19 -9.15
N LEU A 496 19.90 -17.20 -8.40
CA LEU A 496 20.81 -18.13 -7.70
C LEU A 496 21.78 -18.84 -8.67
N PRO A 497 21.37 -19.35 -9.84
CA PRO A 497 22.29 -20.02 -10.76
C PRO A 497 23.42 -19.11 -11.25
N GLN A 498 23.14 -17.83 -11.50
CA GLN A 498 24.11 -16.86 -11.98
C GLN A 498 25.11 -16.49 -10.88
N ALA A 499 24.62 -16.23 -9.67
CA ALA A 499 25.46 -15.97 -8.50
C ALA A 499 26.34 -17.18 -8.15
N LEU A 500 25.79 -18.40 -8.23
CA LEU A 500 26.51 -19.65 -7.98
C LEU A 500 27.63 -19.88 -9.00
N ASN A 501 27.45 -19.51 -10.27
CA ASN A 501 28.52 -19.60 -11.27
C ASN A 501 29.71 -18.71 -10.94
N LEU A 502 29.48 -17.52 -10.37
CA LEU A 502 30.57 -16.65 -9.90
C LEU A 502 31.28 -17.26 -8.69
N LEU A 503 30.53 -17.85 -7.75
CA LEU A 503 31.10 -18.59 -6.63
C LEU A 503 31.99 -19.75 -7.12
N LEU A 504 31.50 -20.57 -8.06
CA LEU A 504 32.24 -21.70 -8.63
C LEU A 504 33.50 -21.28 -9.40
N GLY A 505 33.52 -20.09 -10.00
CA GLY A 505 34.72 -19.55 -10.64
C GLY A 505 35.74 -18.99 -9.65
N HIS A 506 35.32 -18.73 -8.41
CA HIS A 506 36.18 -18.23 -7.34
C HIS A 506 36.83 -19.35 -6.51
N LEU A 507 36.08 -20.43 -6.26
CA LEU A 507 36.54 -21.66 -5.62
C LEU A 507 37.50 -22.44 -6.55
#